data_AF-A0A821A6K3-F1
#
_entry.id   AF-A0A821A6K3-F1
#
_cell.length_a   1.000
_cell.length_b   1.000
_cell.length_c   1.000
_cell.angle_alpha   90.00
_cell.angle_beta   90.00
_cell.angle_gamma   90.00
#
_symmetry.space_group_name_H-M   'P 1'
#
loop_
_entity.id
_entity.type
_entity.pdbx_description
1 polymer ?
#
loop_
_entity_poly.entity_id
_entity_poly.type
_entity_poly.pdbx_seq_one_letter_code
_entity_poly.pdbx_strand_id
1 'polypeptide(L)'
;MTDLQNSNNQIDPKINIYFQNKRIRRHLIKAGLINREGEILPPTTTEVVLNQRSRRQRRPISADKLSRTVHHYILEEEQKRRTHIRNRFDFSVKRVHVDKKTESKHTRRGISHSSLNVRHSPTLVNILKYRLNHINMLSFRLIDKEKSFASTSKICTSFIT
;
A
#
# COMPACT_ATOMS: atom_id res chain seq x y z
N MET A 1 38.61 54.08 -26.55
CA MET A 1 38.04 52.83 -27.09
C MET A 1 37.12 52.25 -26.05
N THR A 2 35.81 52.43 -26.30
CA THR A 2 34.62 51.72 -25.78
C THR A 2 34.58 51.26 -24.32
N ASP A 3 33.94 52.11 -23.50
CA ASP A 3 33.24 51.75 -22.27
C ASP A 3 32.18 50.68 -22.52
N LEU A 4 32.36 49.50 -21.93
CA LEU A 4 31.38 48.39 -21.91
C LEU A 4 30.87 48.11 -20.48
N GLN A 5 30.84 49.14 -19.62
CA GLN A 5 30.55 48.97 -18.19
C GLN A 5 29.13 49.36 -17.74
N ASN A 6 28.13 49.55 -18.61
CA ASN A 6 26.84 50.01 -18.08
C ASN A 6 25.56 49.61 -18.83
N SER A 7 25.54 48.46 -19.49
CA SER A 7 24.32 47.95 -20.14
C SER A 7 23.42 47.10 -19.22
N ASN A 8 23.72 46.99 -17.92
CA ASN A 8 22.99 46.12 -16.98
C ASN A 8 22.39 46.84 -15.76
N ASN A 9 22.57 48.15 -15.61
CA ASN A 9 22.28 48.85 -14.34
C ASN A 9 20.95 49.62 -14.28
N GLN A 10 20.12 49.60 -15.31
CA GLN A 10 18.76 50.16 -15.21
C GLN A 10 17.74 49.05 -14.97
N ILE A 11 17.93 48.30 -13.88
CA ILE A 11 16.85 47.49 -13.32
C ILE A 11 15.81 48.50 -12.83
N ASP A 12 14.64 48.53 -13.48
CA ASP A 12 13.50 49.34 -13.04
C ASP A 12 13.34 49.20 -11.51
N PRO A 13 13.27 50.31 -10.75
CA PRO A 13 13.16 50.27 -9.30
C PRO A 13 12.03 49.35 -8.81
N LYS A 14 10.96 49.18 -9.59
CA LYS A 14 9.87 48.25 -9.28
C LYS A 14 10.30 46.78 -9.35
N ILE A 15 11.16 46.44 -10.30
CA ILE A 15 11.70 45.09 -10.47
C ILE A 15 12.73 44.77 -9.36
N ASN A 16 13.49 45.77 -8.92
CA ASN A 16 14.40 45.61 -7.79
C ASN A 16 13.63 45.25 -6.49
N ILE A 17 12.53 45.95 -6.21
CA ILE A 17 11.64 45.64 -5.08
C ILE A 17 11.06 44.21 -5.19
N TYR A 18 10.76 43.75 -6.40
CA TYR A 18 10.29 42.39 -6.65
C TYR A 18 11.34 41.33 -6.27
N PHE A 19 12.61 41.52 -6.66
CA PHE A 19 13.70 40.59 -6.32
C PHE A 19 14.16 40.68 -4.85
N GLN A 20 13.89 41.79 -4.16
CA GLN A 20 14.12 41.93 -2.72
C GLN A 20 13.16 41.10 -1.86
N ASN A 21 12.04 40.64 -2.42
CA ASN A 21 11.11 39.79 -1.70
C ASN A 21 11.73 38.41 -1.38
N LYS A 22 11.95 38.13 -0.09
CA LYS A 22 12.55 36.87 0.40
C LYS A 22 11.81 35.61 -0.05
N ARG A 23 10.49 35.66 -0.29
CA ARG A 23 9.74 34.50 -0.82
C ARG A 23 10.08 34.26 -2.29
N ILE A 24 10.11 35.32 -3.08
CA ILE A 24 10.42 35.28 -4.52
C ILE A 24 11.88 34.90 -4.73
N ARG A 25 12.81 35.55 -4.02
CA ARG A 25 14.24 35.22 -4.05
C ARG A 25 14.51 33.76 -3.73
N ARG A 26 13.89 33.20 -2.67
CA ARG A 26 14.01 31.77 -2.35
C ARG A 26 13.46 30.88 -3.47
N HIS A 27 12.34 31.27 -4.09
CA HIS A 27 11.77 30.51 -5.19
C HIS A 27 12.70 30.49 -6.41
N LEU A 28 13.25 31.64 -6.79
CA LEU A 28 14.17 31.77 -7.92
C LEU A 28 15.50 31.03 -7.69
N ILE A 29 16.05 31.09 -6.46
CA ILE A 29 17.22 30.27 -6.06
C ILE A 29 16.88 28.78 -6.20
N LYS A 30 15.70 28.37 -5.72
CA LYS A 30 15.26 26.97 -5.80
C LYS A 30 15.01 26.54 -7.25
N ALA A 31 14.55 27.45 -8.10
CA ALA A 31 14.37 27.23 -9.53
C ALA A 31 15.71 27.20 -10.29
N GLY A 32 16.81 27.63 -9.66
CA GLY A 32 18.13 27.69 -10.28
C GLY A 32 18.30 28.85 -11.25
N LEU A 33 17.45 29.87 -11.16
CA LEU A 33 17.47 31.07 -12.03
C LEU A 33 18.43 32.15 -11.51
N ILE A 34 18.66 32.19 -10.21
CA ILE A 34 19.58 33.13 -9.56
C ILE A 34 20.47 32.39 -8.57
N ASN A 35 21.68 32.92 -8.30
CA ASN A 35 22.56 32.41 -7.26
C ASN A 35 22.13 32.88 -5.85
N ARG A 36 22.85 32.48 -4.81
CA ARG A 36 22.51 32.83 -3.41
C ARG A 36 22.71 34.32 -3.15
N GLU A 37 23.58 34.93 -3.94
CA GLU A 37 24.00 36.33 -3.95
C GLU A 37 22.96 37.22 -4.66
N GLY A 38 22.13 36.64 -5.53
CA GLY A 38 21.01 37.30 -6.21
C GLY A 38 21.29 37.68 -7.67
N GLU A 39 22.39 37.21 -8.22
CA GLU A 39 22.78 37.40 -9.61
C GLU A 39 22.08 36.38 -10.51
N ILE A 40 21.71 36.81 -11.72
CA ILE A 40 21.03 35.98 -12.71
C ILE A 40 22.04 34.97 -13.27
N LEU A 41 21.67 33.68 -13.20
CA LEU A 41 22.51 32.60 -13.73
C LEU A 41 22.35 32.50 -15.26
N PRO A 42 23.42 32.17 -16.00
CA PRO A 42 23.33 31.97 -17.43
C PRO A 42 22.48 30.74 -17.76
N PRO A 43 21.82 30.72 -18.93
CA PRO A 43 20.88 29.67 -19.33
C PRO A 43 21.53 28.28 -19.34
N THR A 44 22.82 28.19 -19.65
CA THR A 44 23.58 26.92 -19.61
C THR A 44 23.62 26.31 -18.21
N THR A 45 23.81 27.12 -17.17
CA THR A 45 23.86 26.66 -15.78
C THR A 45 22.47 26.33 -15.25
N THR A 46 21.45 27.12 -15.63
CA THR A 46 20.06 26.92 -15.21
C THR A 46 19.53 25.58 -15.74
N GLU A 47 19.78 25.27 -17.01
CA GLU A 47 19.40 24.00 -17.65
C GLU A 47 20.06 22.80 -16.97
N VAL A 48 21.32 22.90 -16.59
CA VAL A 48 22.04 21.83 -15.86
C VAL A 48 21.38 21.57 -14.50
N VAL A 49 21.02 22.63 -13.76
CA VAL A 49 20.35 22.51 -12.45
C VAL A 49 18.96 21.89 -12.59
N LEU A 50 18.19 22.33 -13.58
CA LEU A 50 16.86 21.78 -13.88
C LEU A 50 16.94 20.31 -14.29
N ASN A 51 17.88 19.95 -15.16
CA ASN A 51 18.09 18.57 -15.59
C ASN A 51 18.53 17.66 -14.43
N GLN A 52 19.42 18.11 -13.56
CA GLN A 52 19.80 17.37 -12.35
C GLN A 52 18.61 17.17 -11.41
N ARG A 53 17.74 18.17 -11.27
CA ARG A 53 16.55 18.08 -10.42
C ARG A 53 15.50 17.14 -10.98
N SER A 54 15.24 17.21 -12.28
CA SER A 54 14.38 16.27 -13.00
C SER A 54 14.90 14.84 -12.87
N ARG A 55 16.22 14.62 -12.98
CA ARG A 55 16.84 13.31 -12.73
C ARG A 55 16.70 12.86 -11.27
N ARG A 56 16.80 13.76 -10.29
CA ARG A 56 16.59 13.43 -8.86
C ARG A 56 15.15 13.02 -8.56
N GLN A 57 14.17 13.69 -9.17
CA GLN A 57 12.75 13.35 -9.04
C GLN A 57 12.40 12.05 -9.74
N ARG A 58 13.00 11.80 -10.91
CA ARG A 58 12.87 10.56 -11.67
C ARG A 58 13.84 9.46 -11.24
N ARG A 59 14.44 9.56 -10.04
CA ARG A 59 15.31 8.48 -9.55
C ARG A 59 14.49 7.20 -9.58
N PRO A 60 14.93 6.17 -10.33
CA PRO A 60 14.21 4.92 -10.38
C PRO A 60 14.13 4.41 -8.94
N ILE A 61 12.91 4.14 -8.48
CA ILE A 61 12.69 3.43 -7.23
C ILE A 61 13.46 2.12 -7.39
N SER A 62 14.39 1.82 -6.47
CA SER A 62 15.14 0.57 -6.55
C SER A 62 14.16 -0.60 -6.58
N ALA A 63 14.47 -1.63 -7.36
CA ALA A 63 13.64 -2.84 -7.44
C ALA A 63 13.34 -3.40 -6.03
N ASP A 64 14.30 -3.32 -5.11
CA ASP A 64 14.14 -3.71 -3.71
C ASP A 64 13.08 -2.90 -2.97
N LYS A 65 13.05 -1.57 -3.16
CA LYS A 65 12.07 -0.71 -2.49
C LYS A 65 10.68 -0.94 -3.06
N LEU A 66 10.57 -1.14 -4.37
CA LEU A 66 9.30 -1.49 -5.01
C LEU A 66 8.80 -2.85 -4.52
N SER A 67 9.67 -3.87 -4.52
CA SER A 67 9.36 -5.23 -4.04
C SER A 67 8.87 -5.23 -2.60
N ARG A 68 9.57 -4.54 -1.68
CA ARG A 68 9.15 -4.40 -0.28
C ARG A 68 7.79 -3.73 -0.14
N THR A 69 7.54 -2.67 -0.91
CA THR A 69 6.27 -1.92 -0.85
C THR A 69 5.11 -2.79 -1.31
N VAL A 70 5.29 -3.52 -2.42
CA VAL A 70 4.27 -4.43 -2.96
C VAL A 70 4.02 -5.59 -1.99
N HIS A 71 5.08 -6.16 -1.41
CA HIS A 71 4.95 -7.27 -0.47
C HIS A 71 4.17 -6.86 0.80
N HIS A 72 4.51 -5.70 1.39
CA HIS A 72 3.79 -5.18 2.55
C HIS A 72 2.31 -4.94 2.26
N TYR A 73 2.00 -4.33 1.10
CA TYR A 73 0.62 -4.10 0.68
C TYR A 73 -0.18 -5.41 0.57
N ILE A 74 0.40 -6.44 -0.06
CA ILE A 74 -0.25 -7.75 -0.19
C ILE A 74 -0.50 -8.38 1.18
N LEU A 75 0.46 -8.30 2.10
CA LEU A 75 0.30 -8.84 3.45
C LEU A 75 -0.80 -8.13 4.24
N GLU A 76 -0.86 -6.80 4.17
CA GLU A 76 -1.87 -5.99 4.85
C GLU A 76 -3.28 -6.32 4.34
N GLU A 77 -3.45 -6.41 3.02
CA GLU A 77 -4.74 -6.77 2.41
C GLU A 77 -5.16 -8.21 2.76
N GLU A 78 -4.22 -9.16 2.77
CA GLU A 78 -4.51 -10.53 3.21
C GLU A 78 -4.89 -10.60 4.69
N GLN A 79 -4.23 -9.84 5.56
CA GLN A 79 -4.58 -9.78 6.97
C GLN A 79 -5.99 -9.19 7.16
N LYS A 80 -6.31 -8.11 6.45
CA LYS A 80 -7.64 -7.48 6.47
C LYS A 80 -8.73 -8.42 5.96
N ARG A 81 -8.46 -9.20 4.91
CA ARG A 81 -9.38 -10.21 4.41
C ARG A 81 -9.64 -11.31 5.45
N ARG A 82 -8.59 -11.81 6.10
CA ARG A 82 -8.68 -12.84 7.14
C ARG A 82 -9.47 -12.35 8.35
N THR A 83 -9.23 -11.13 8.82
CA THR A 83 -9.99 -10.56 9.94
C THR A 83 -11.45 -10.34 9.58
N HIS A 84 -11.75 -9.86 8.37
CA HIS A 84 -13.13 -9.74 7.91
C HIS A 84 -13.85 -11.08 7.88
N ILE A 85 -13.22 -12.14 7.36
CA ILE A 85 -13.79 -13.51 7.37
C ILE A 85 -14.02 -13.99 8.80
N ARG A 86 -13.05 -13.80 9.69
CA ARG A 86 -13.17 -14.22 11.09
C ARG A 86 -14.32 -13.49 11.81
N ASN A 87 -14.43 -12.18 11.62
CA ASN A 87 -15.51 -11.38 12.20
C ASN A 87 -16.88 -11.82 11.68
N ARG A 88 -17.00 -12.13 10.38
CA ARG A 88 -18.24 -12.67 9.81
C ARG A 88 -18.60 -14.03 10.41
N PHE A 89 -17.61 -14.91 10.59
CA PHE A 89 -17.81 -16.20 11.23
C PHE A 89 -18.26 -16.04 12.69
N ASP A 90 -17.54 -15.25 13.48
CA ASP A 90 -17.84 -15.00 14.89
C ASP A 90 -19.23 -14.37 15.06
N PHE A 91 -19.61 -13.42 14.19
CA PHE A 91 -20.95 -12.84 14.17
C PHE A 91 -22.03 -13.90 13.88
N SER A 92 -21.76 -14.81 12.96
CA SER A 92 -22.70 -15.87 12.59
C SER A 92 -22.86 -16.90 13.72
N VAL A 93 -21.77 -17.27 14.38
CA VAL A 93 -21.78 -18.15 15.57
C VAL A 93 -22.55 -17.48 16.72
N LYS A 94 -22.31 -16.19 16.98
CA LYS A 94 -23.04 -15.44 18.00
C LYS A 94 -24.55 -15.38 17.71
N ARG A 95 -24.97 -15.16 16.46
CA ARG A 95 -26.39 -15.20 16.07
C ARG A 95 -27.01 -16.56 16.34
N VAL A 96 -26.39 -17.64 15.85
CA VAL A 96 -26.87 -19.01 16.09
C VAL A 96 -26.98 -19.32 17.59
N HIS A 97 -26.05 -18.82 18.42
CA HIS A 97 -26.11 -19.01 19.88
C HIS A 97 -27.23 -18.21 20.54
N VAL A 98 -27.52 -17.02 20.05
CA VAL A 98 -28.65 -16.20 20.53
C VAL A 98 -29.98 -16.86 20.15
N ASP A 99 -30.12 -17.32 18.91
CA ASP A 99 -31.33 -18.00 18.42
C ASP A 99 -31.62 -19.28 19.21
N LYS A 100 -30.60 -20.09 19.50
CA LYS A 100 -30.74 -21.28 20.38
C LYS A 100 -31.18 -20.91 21.80
N LYS A 101 -30.67 -19.79 22.33
CA LYS A 101 -31.06 -19.32 23.67
C LYS A 101 -32.49 -18.81 23.70
N THR A 102 -32.97 -18.10 22.67
CA THR A 102 -34.35 -17.65 22.60
C THR A 102 -35.33 -18.82 22.42
N GLU A 103 -35.00 -19.81 21.58
CA GLU A 103 -35.78 -21.06 21.46
C GLU A 103 -35.85 -21.83 22.79
N SER A 104 -34.72 -21.94 23.52
CA SER A 104 -34.69 -22.61 24.84
C SER A 104 -35.51 -21.89 25.93
N LYS A 105 -35.73 -20.58 25.78
CA LYS A 105 -36.56 -19.77 26.70
C LYS A 105 -38.04 -19.84 26.32
N HIS A 106 -38.35 -19.92 25.03
CA HIS A 106 -39.71 -20.07 24.52
C HIS A 106 -40.29 -21.46 24.86
N THR A 107 -39.46 -22.50 24.82
CA THR A 107 -39.85 -23.87 25.23
C THR A 107 -40.12 -24.04 26.74
N ARG A 108 -39.71 -23.08 27.59
CA ARG A 108 -39.96 -23.09 29.05
C ARG A 108 -41.19 -22.30 29.49
N ARG A 109 -41.77 -21.47 28.62
CA ARG A 109 -43.02 -20.73 28.86
C ARG A 109 -44.02 -21.23 27.83
N GLY A 110 -44.74 -22.29 28.17
CA GLY A 110 -45.48 -23.12 27.23
C GLY A 110 -46.36 -22.36 26.24
N ILE A 111 -46.40 -22.88 25.01
CA ILE A 111 -47.57 -23.04 24.13
C ILE A 111 -47.18 -24.11 23.10
N SER A 112 -47.97 -25.17 23.02
CA SER A 112 -48.03 -26.08 21.89
C SER A 112 -48.46 -25.33 20.63
N HIS A 113 -47.66 -25.35 19.56
CA HIS A 113 -48.06 -25.63 18.17
C HIS A 113 -46.88 -25.46 17.20
N SER A 114 -46.74 -26.46 16.31
CA SER A 114 -45.81 -26.58 15.18
C SER A 114 -44.31 -26.40 15.45
N SER A 115 -43.66 -27.49 15.85
CA SER A 115 -42.22 -27.67 15.63
C SER A 115 -41.94 -27.71 14.12
N LEU A 116 -41.59 -26.56 13.52
CA LEU A 116 -40.80 -26.57 12.29
C LEU A 116 -39.42 -27.12 12.65
N ASN A 117 -39.35 -28.44 12.57
CA ASN A 117 -38.15 -29.23 12.72
C ASN A 117 -37.19 -28.77 11.62
N VAL A 118 -36.31 -27.80 11.89
CA VAL A 118 -35.13 -27.56 11.06
C VAL A 118 -34.23 -28.76 11.30
N ARG A 119 -34.60 -29.87 10.66
CA ARG A 119 -33.77 -31.06 10.57
C ARG A 119 -32.45 -30.56 10.00
N HIS A 120 -31.40 -30.58 10.82
CA HIS A 120 -30.04 -30.56 10.30
C HIS A 120 -29.97 -31.72 9.30
N SER A 121 -30.08 -31.40 8.01
CA SER A 121 -29.95 -32.38 6.94
C SER A 121 -28.58 -33.02 7.14
N PRO A 122 -28.50 -34.33 7.51
CA PRO A 122 -27.23 -35.00 7.75
C PRO A 122 -26.30 -34.85 6.55
N THR A 123 -26.90 -34.73 5.36
CA THR A 123 -26.26 -34.46 4.09
C THR A 123 -25.51 -33.13 4.07
N LEU A 124 -26.09 -32.03 4.57
CA LEU A 124 -25.41 -30.72 4.59
C LEU A 124 -24.23 -30.69 5.56
N VAL A 125 -24.38 -31.31 6.74
CA VAL A 125 -23.28 -31.41 7.71
C VAL A 125 -22.14 -32.27 7.15
N ASN A 126 -22.47 -33.37 6.47
CA ASN A 126 -21.49 -34.24 5.83
C ASN A 126 -20.82 -33.57 4.62
N ILE A 127 -21.57 -32.79 3.83
CA ILE A 127 -21.03 -31.99 2.71
C ILE A 127 -20.07 -30.92 3.24
N LEU A 128 -20.43 -30.23 4.32
CA LEU A 128 -19.56 -29.23 4.94
C LEU A 128 -18.31 -29.85 5.55
N LYS A 129 -18.41 -31.02 6.21
CA LYS A 129 -17.25 -31.79 6.69
C LYS A 129 -16.34 -32.22 5.54
N TYR A 130 -16.91 -32.74 4.44
CA TYR A 130 -16.14 -33.14 3.27
C TYR A 130 -15.43 -31.94 2.62
N ARG A 131 -16.13 -30.81 2.48
CA ARG A 131 -15.57 -29.56 1.95
C ARG A 131 -14.44 -29.03 2.83
N LEU A 132 -14.60 -29.07 4.15
CA LEU A 132 -13.57 -28.62 5.09
C LEU A 132 -12.33 -29.53 5.06
N ASN A 133 -12.53 -30.85 5.01
CA ASN A 133 -11.43 -31.82 4.85
C ASN A 133 -10.72 -31.65 3.50
N HIS A 134 -11.46 -31.39 2.43
CA HIS A 134 -10.87 -31.15 1.12
C HIS A 134 -10.05 -29.86 1.08
N ILE A 135 -10.52 -28.79 1.71
CA ILE A 135 -9.77 -27.53 1.86
C ILE A 135 -8.49 -27.75 2.68
N ASN A 136 -8.57 -28.50 3.78
CA ASN A 136 -7.41 -28.82 4.62
C ASN A 136 -6.38 -29.72 3.89
N MET A 137 -6.84 -30.66 3.07
CA MET A 137 -5.94 -31.47 2.24
C MET A 137 -5.24 -30.61 1.16
N LEU A 138 -5.98 -29.68 0.53
CA LEU A 138 -5.40 -28.79 -0.47
C LEU A 138 -4.40 -27.79 0.15
N SER A 139 -4.67 -27.27 1.35
CA SER A 139 -3.73 -26.40 2.05
C SER A 139 -2.46 -27.13 2.45
N PHE A 140 -2.55 -28.39 2.88
CA PHE A 140 -1.38 -29.22 3.18
C PHE A 140 -0.50 -29.46 1.94
N ARG A 141 -1.13 -29.77 0.79
CA ARG A 141 -0.41 -29.94 -0.49
C ARG A 141 0.24 -28.66 -1.00
N LEU A 142 -0.35 -27.50 -0.74
CA LEU A 142 0.24 -26.20 -1.07
C LEU A 142 1.46 -25.91 -0.20
N ILE A 143 1.38 -26.20 1.11
CA ILE A 143 2.49 -26.05 2.05
C ILE A 143 3.66 -26.99 1.69
N ASP A 144 3.38 -28.24 1.29
CA ASP A 144 4.42 -29.18 0.89
C ASP A 144 5.08 -28.79 -0.45
N LYS A 145 4.32 -28.21 -1.39
CA LYS A 145 4.88 -27.64 -2.62
C LYS A 145 5.76 -26.42 -2.33
N GLU A 146 5.37 -25.54 -1.41
CA GLU A 146 6.20 -24.40 -0.99
C GLU A 146 7.51 -24.85 -0.33
N LYS A 147 7.47 -25.90 0.51
CA LYS A 147 8.69 -26.48 1.12
C LYS A 147 9.60 -27.17 0.09
N SER A 148 9.02 -27.84 -0.91
CA SER A 148 9.77 -28.41 -2.04
C SER A 148 10.43 -27.31 -2.89
N PHE A 149 9.71 -26.22 -3.16
CA PHE A 149 10.23 -25.09 -3.94
C PHE A 149 11.33 -24.32 -3.18
N ALA A 150 11.18 -24.18 -1.86
CA ALA A 150 12.21 -23.60 -1.00
C ALA A 150 13.47 -24.48 -0.90
N SER A 151 13.35 -25.81 -1.07
CA SER A 151 14.49 -26.73 -1.06
C SER A 151 15.23 -26.74 -2.41
N THR A 152 14.52 -26.66 -3.54
CA THR A 152 15.15 -26.52 -4.87
C THR A 152 15.76 -25.14 -5.10
N SER A 153 15.15 -24.08 -4.55
CA SER A 153 15.70 -22.72 -4.54
C SER A 153 17.06 -22.66 -3.82
N LYS A 154 17.22 -23.34 -2.67
CA LYS A 154 18.49 -23.41 -1.92
C LYS A 154 19.60 -24.13 -2.71
N ILE A 155 19.24 -25.17 -3.48
CA ILE A 155 20.20 -25.92 -4.32
C ILE A 155 20.67 -25.06 -5.51
N CYS A 156 19.78 -24.25 -6.11
CA CYS A 156 20.18 -23.34 -7.20
C CYS A 156 21.07 -22.18 -6.72
N THR A 157 20.93 -21.71 -5.48
CA THR A 157 21.80 -20.66 -4.92
C THR A 157 23.20 -21.17 -4.53
N SER A 158 23.37 -22.46 -4.26
CA SER A 158 24.69 -23.07 -3.98
C SER A 158 25.51 -23.44 -5.22
N PHE A 159 24.91 -23.34 -6.43
CA PHE A 159 25.58 -23.62 -7.70
C PHE A 159 26.05 -22.35 -8.44
N ILE A 160 25.82 -21.16 -7.87
CA ILE A 160 26.14 -19.85 -8.47
C ILE A 160 27.26 -19.12 -7.69
N THR A 161 27.88 -19.76 -6.70
CA THR A 161 29.14 -19.32 -6.05
C THR A 161 30.29 -20.19 -6.50
#